data_AF-A0A7X5VT58-F1
#
_entry.id   AF-A0A7X5VT58-F1
#
_cell.length_a   1.000
_cell.length_b   1.000
_cell.length_c   1.000
_cell.angle_alpha   90.00
_cell.angle_beta   90.00
_cell.angle_gamma   90.00
#
_symmetry.space_group_name_H-M   'P 1'
#
loop_
_entity.id
_entity.type
_entity.pdbx_description
1 polymer ?
#
loop_
_entity_poly.entity_id
_entity_poly.type
_entity_poly.pdbx_seq_one_letter_code
_entity_poly.pdbx_strand_id
1 'polypeptide(L)'
;MSEGKRAAASVGEANAKATSQSTARIDRLQRWLTLAANLGVLAGLVLVILEINQNTQLARAAYRSEGNVVTNQIWATVMGDRVADVLEKSVASPEEITHSDFIVLDAYLFPSLNLIYRDYQLAQEGLYDTADWKASVDVYVHWYLANPFGRAWWDEEAREFFPAEFATYVDRQLALDSRRDHHGYWLAVRARLTEAEADAER
;
A
#
# COMPACT_ATOMS: atom_id res chain seq x y z
N MET A 1 8.03 67.14 65.60
CA MET A 1 8.83 66.85 64.37
C MET A 1 9.25 65.37 64.20
N SER A 2 8.73 64.41 64.97
CA SER A 2 9.16 62.99 64.91
C SER A 2 8.24 62.08 64.07
N GLU A 3 6.94 62.38 63.99
CA GLU A 3 5.95 61.49 63.33
C GLU A 3 5.98 61.55 61.79
N GLY A 4 6.18 62.74 61.20
CA GLY A 4 6.21 62.89 59.73
C GLY A 4 7.36 62.14 59.04
N LYS A 5 8.49 61.95 59.74
CA LYS A 5 9.65 61.21 59.21
C LYS A 5 9.45 59.69 59.21
N ARG A 6 8.69 59.16 60.18
CA ARG A 6 8.34 57.73 60.24
C ARG A 6 7.29 57.33 59.21
N ALA A 7 6.30 58.19 58.97
CA ALA A 7 5.30 57.95 57.94
C ALA A 7 5.92 57.89 56.54
N ALA A 8 6.79 58.85 56.20
CA ALA A 8 7.50 58.89 54.91
C ALA A 8 8.43 57.67 54.70
N ALA A 9 9.11 57.20 55.76
CA ALA A 9 9.94 56.00 55.69
C ALA A 9 9.12 54.73 55.43
N SER A 10 7.95 54.57 56.08
CA SER A 10 7.09 53.40 55.88
C SER A 10 6.46 53.33 54.48
N VAL A 11 6.14 54.48 53.88
CA VAL A 11 5.61 54.57 52.51
C VAL A 11 6.68 54.24 51.48
N GLY A 12 7.93 54.68 51.70
CA GLY A 12 9.06 54.30 50.84
C GLY A 12 9.35 52.79 50.87
N GLU A 13 9.26 52.16 52.04
CA GLU A 13 9.47 50.72 52.21
C GLU A 13 8.34 49.88 51.60
N ALA A 14 7.10 50.33 51.73
CA ALA A 14 5.94 49.70 51.11
C ALA A 14 5.99 49.78 49.57
N ASN A 15 6.38 50.93 49.01
CA ASN A 15 6.55 51.10 47.57
C ASN A 15 7.70 50.23 47.03
N ALA A 16 8.84 50.18 47.71
CA ALA A 16 9.96 49.33 47.30
C ALA A 16 9.58 47.84 47.28
N LYS A 17 8.82 47.38 48.29
CA LYS A 17 8.33 45.99 48.37
C LYS A 17 7.32 45.68 47.27
N ALA A 18 6.40 46.59 46.95
CA ALA A 18 5.45 46.42 45.85
C ALA A 18 6.14 46.36 44.47
N THR A 19 7.12 47.22 44.24
CA THR A 19 7.92 47.21 43.01
C THR A 19 8.73 45.91 42.88
N SER A 20 9.37 45.45 43.96
CA SER A 20 10.12 44.18 43.99
C SER A 20 9.22 42.96 43.76
N GLN A 21 8.01 42.95 44.31
CA GLN A 21 7.06 41.85 44.08
C GLN A 21 6.51 41.84 42.65
N SER A 22 6.32 43.01 42.03
CA SER A 22 5.90 43.13 40.64
C SER A 22 6.96 42.62 39.67
N THR A 23 8.23 43.04 39.86
CA THR A 23 9.34 42.58 39.01
C THR A 23 9.57 41.07 39.14
N ALA A 24 9.52 40.51 40.36
CA ALA A 24 9.66 39.06 40.55
C ALA A 24 8.55 38.23 39.87
N ARG A 25 7.31 38.76 39.78
CA ARG A 25 6.21 38.11 39.04
C ARG A 25 6.43 38.18 37.53
N ILE A 26 6.86 39.33 37.03
CA ILE A 26 7.19 39.52 35.61
C ILE A 26 8.32 38.58 35.19
N ASP A 27 9.38 38.47 35.99
CA ASP A 27 10.50 37.55 35.74
C ASP A 27 10.06 36.09 35.71
N ARG A 28 9.18 35.69 36.64
CA ARG A 28 8.62 34.34 36.69
C ARG A 28 7.76 34.06 35.45
N LEU A 29 6.93 35.00 35.03
CA LEU A 29 6.11 34.88 33.83
C LEU A 29 7.00 34.75 32.58
N GLN A 30 8.02 35.59 32.46
CA GLN A 30 8.95 35.55 31.33
C GLN A 30 9.68 34.20 31.26
N ARG A 31 10.14 33.64 32.39
CA ARG A 31 10.76 32.31 32.43
C ARG A 31 9.81 31.19 31.97
N TRP A 32 8.55 31.24 32.39
CA TRP A 32 7.54 30.27 31.94
C TRP A 32 7.21 30.41 30.46
N LEU A 33 7.13 31.63 29.94
CA LEU A 33 6.93 31.89 28.52
C LEU A 33 8.11 31.36 27.69
N THR A 34 9.35 31.60 28.13
CA THR A 34 10.53 31.05 27.46
C THR A 34 10.57 29.53 27.51
N LEU A 35 10.22 28.93 28.65
CA LEU A 35 10.14 27.47 28.77
C LEU A 35 9.09 26.88 27.82
N ALA A 36 7.89 27.47 27.78
CA ALA A 36 6.82 27.03 26.89
C ALA A 36 7.19 27.21 25.41
N ALA A 37 7.86 28.32 25.06
CA ALA A 37 8.37 28.54 23.71
C ALA A 37 9.39 27.47 23.30
N ASN A 38 10.35 27.17 24.17
CA ASN A 38 11.36 26.13 23.91
C ASN A 38 10.73 24.74 23.79
N LEU A 39 9.74 24.41 24.65
CA LEU A 39 8.99 23.17 24.55
C LEU A 39 8.17 23.09 23.26
N GLY A 40 7.55 24.21 22.83
CA GLY A 40 6.84 24.31 21.57
C GLY A 40 7.75 24.07 20.36
N VAL A 41 8.95 24.63 20.37
CA VAL A 41 9.96 24.38 19.32
C VAL A 41 10.38 22.91 19.30
N LEU A 42 10.66 22.31 20.46
CA LEU A 42 11.03 20.89 20.53
C LEU A 42 9.90 19.98 20.05
N ALA A 43 8.67 20.23 20.49
CA ALA A 43 7.50 19.48 20.03
C ALA A 43 7.30 19.64 18.52
N GLY A 44 7.45 20.85 17.99
CA GLY A 44 7.39 21.12 16.55
C GLY A 44 8.47 20.36 15.77
N LEU A 45 9.71 20.32 16.28
CA LEU A 45 10.80 19.58 15.64
C LEU A 45 10.52 18.07 15.62
N VAL A 46 10.03 17.51 16.75
CA VAL A 46 9.65 16.09 16.82
C VAL A 46 8.53 15.77 15.83
N LEU A 47 7.51 16.63 15.74
CA LEU A 47 6.43 16.47 14.78
C LEU A 47 6.94 16.45 13.33
N VAL A 48 7.79 17.41 12.97
CA VAL A 48 8.39 17.48 11.62
C VAL A 48 9.22 16.23 11.31
N ILE A 49 9.98 15.70 12.29
CA ILE A 49 10.74 14.46 12.10
C ILE A 49 9.81 13.27 11.81
N LEU A 50 8.69 13.17 12.54
CA LEU A 50 7.69 12.12 12.30
C LEU A 50 7.05 12.25 10.91
N GLU A 51 6.66 13.47 10.53
CA GLU A 51 6.09 13.76 9.21
C GLU A 51 7.06 13.45 8.07
N ILE A 52 8.35 13.81 8.19
CA ILE A 52 9.37 13.49 7.18
C ILE A 52 9.54 11.98 7.04
N ASN A 53 9.54 11.23 8.15
CA ASN A 53 9.67 9.78 8.11
C ASN A 53 8.46 9.10 7.43
N GLN A 54 7.25 9.60 7.68
CA GLN A 54 6.04 9.11 7.02
C GLN A 54 6.03 9.47 5.53
N ASN A 55 6.34 10.72 5.19
CA ASN A 55 6.41 11.18 3.79
C ASN A 55 7.48 10.45 3.00
N THR A 56 8.62 10.13 3.61
CA THR A 56 9.70 9.36 2.97
C THR A 56 9.25 7.93 2.66
N GLN A 57 8.50 7.28 3.55
CA GLN A 57 7.97 5.94 3.30
C GLN A 57 6.96 5.94 2.15
N LEU A 58 6.01 6.87 2.16
CA LEU A 58 5.03 7.03 1.07
C LEU A 58 5.71 7.34 -0.27
N ALA A 59 6.71 8.21 -0.28
CA ALA A 59 7.45 8.53 -1.49
C ALA A 59 8.18 7.30 -2.05
N ARG A 60 8.81 6.48 -1.20
CA ARG A 60 9.48 5.23 -1.62
C ARG A 60 8.49 4.22 -2.21
N ALA A 61 7.35 4.03 -1.56
CA ALA A 61 6.29 3.16 -2.05
C ALA A 61 5.74 3.65 -3.40
N ALA A 62 5.55 4.97 -3.56
CA ALA A 62 5.12 5.58 -4.82
C ALA A 62 6.14 5.35 -5.95
N TYR A 63 7.44 5.57 -5.70
CA TYR A 63 8.49 5.31 -6.68
C TYR A 63 8.56 3.83 -7.10
N ARG A 64 8.40 2.89 -6.16
CA ARG A 64 8.32 1.45 -6.48
C ARG A 64 7.12 1.15 -7.37
N SER A 65 5.96 1.72 -7.03
CA SER A 65 4.74 1.56 -7.84
C SER A 65 4.90 2.15 -9.24
N GLU A 66 5.57 3.29 -9.39
CA GLU A 66 5.85 3.91 -10.69
C GLU A 66 6.76 3.02 -11.55
N GLY A 67 7.79 2.41 -10.96
CA GLY A 67 8.62 1.42 -11.64
C GLY A 67 7.81 0.24 -12.19
N ASN A 68 6.86 -0.28 -11.39
CA ASN A 68 5.96 -1.35 -11.84
C ASN A 68 5.07 -0.91 -13.02
N VAL A 69 4.61 0.34 -13.05
CA VAL A 69 3.84 0.87 -14.19
C VAL A 69 4.66 0.85 -15.48
N VAL A 70 5.92 1.31 -15.42
CA VAL A 70 6.83 1.30 -16.59
C VAL A 70 7.08 -0.13 -17.06
N THR A 71 7.37 -1.06 -16.16
CA THR A 71 7.57 -2.48 -16.50
C THR A 71 6.31 -3.08 -17.13
N ASN A 72 5.12 -2.82 -16.58
CA ASN A 72 3.86 -3.31 -17.14
C ASN A 72 3.59 -2.74 -18.54
N GLN A 73 3.98 -1.50 -18.82
CA GLN A 73 3.88 -0.89 -20.15
C GLN A 73 4.76 -1.60 -21.19
N ILE A 74 5.98 -2.00 -20.79
CA ILE A 74 6.89 -2.76 -21.65
C ILE A 74 6.26 -4.11 -22.00
N TRP A 75 5.76 -4.83 -20.99
CA TRP A 75 5.09 -6.12 -21.22
C TRP A 75 3.81 -6.00 -22.04
N ALA A 76 3.01 -4.95 -21.85
CA ALA A 76 1.85 -4.66 -22.70
C ALA A 76 2.25 -4.46 -24.17
N THR A 77 3.41 -3.85 -24.41
CA THR A 77 3.96 -3.70 -25.76
C THR A 77 4.40 -5.04 -26.35
N VAL A 78 4.99 -5.93 -25.54
CA VAL A 78 5.40 -7.28 -25.95
C VAL A 78 4.19 -8.16 -26.30
N MET A 79 3.11 -8.09 -25.51
CA MET A 79 1.88 -8.83 -25.79
C MET A 79 1.26 -8.45 -27.13
N GLY A 80 1.30 -7.15 -27.47
CA GLY A 80 0.65 -6.61 -28.67
C GLY A 80 -0.84 -6.97 -28.71
N ASP A 81 -1.36 -7.20 -29.92
CA ASP A 81 -2.77 -7.53 -30.13
C ASP A 81 -3.07 -9.04 -30.02
N ARG A 82 -2.07 -9.85 -29.65
CA ARG A 82 -2.13 -11.33 -29.71
C ARG A 82 -2.50 -12.02 -28.40
N VAL A 83 -2.79 -11.25 -27.35
CA VAL A 83 -3.01 -11.84 -26.02
C VAL A 83 -4.27 -12.72 -25.99
N ALA A 84 -5.31 -12.35 -26.73
CA ALA A 84 -6.58 -13.07 -26.72
C ALA A 84 -6.49 -14.44 -27.41
N ASP A 85 -5.93 -14.51 -28.63
CA ASP A 85 -5.76 -15.77 -29.37
C ASP A 85 -4.81 -16.70 -28.63
N VAL A 86 -3.73 -16.15 -28.07
CA VAL A 86 -2.74 -16.94 -27.36
C VAL A 86 -3.29 -17.47 -26.02
N LEU A 87 -4.07 -16.68 -25.28
CA LEU A 87 -4.73 -17.15 -24.05
C LEU A 87 -5.75 -18.25 -24.33
N GLU A 88 -6.60 -18.09 -25.36
CA GLU A 88 -7.55 -19.12 -25.76
C GLU A 88 -6.82 -20.41 -26.13
N LYS A 89 -5.79 -20.29 -26.97
CA LYS A 89 -4.94 -21.41 -27.39
C LYS A 89 -4.28 -22.11 -26.20
N SER A 90 -3.84 -21.36 -25.18
CA SER A 90 -3.19 -21.93 -24.00
C SER A 90 -4.10 -22.85 -23.17
N VAL A 91 -5.41 -22.66 -23.26
CA VAL A 91 -6.40 -23.47 -22.53
C VAL A 91 -7.02 -24.53 -23.44
N ALA A 92 -7.33 -24.17 -24.70
CA ALA A 92 -8.07 -25.05 -25.61
C ALA A 92 -7.16 -26.04 -26.36
N SER A 93 -5.94 -25.64 -26.71
CA SER A 93 -5.00 -26.40 -27.55
C SER A 93 -3.53 -26.17 -27.11
N PRO A 94 -3.18 -26.50 -25.85
CA PRO A 94 -1.85 -26.21 -25.30
C PRO A 94 -0.69 -26.84 -26.09
N GLU A 95 -0.93 -27.96 -26.76
CA GLU A 95 0.04 -28.66 -27.62
C GLU A 95 0.44 -27.86 -28.87
N GLU A 96 -0.37 -26.87 -29.28
CA GLU A 96 -0.09 -26.04 -30.44
C GLU A 96 0.72 -24.77 -30.08
N ILE A 97 0.92 -24.48 -28.79
CA ILE A 97 1.64 -23.28 -28.32
C ILE A 97 3.05 -23.25 -28.90
N THR A 98 3.37 -22.15 -29.59
CA THR A 98 4.70 -21.90 -30.14
C THR A 98 5.58 -21.15 -29.15
N HIS A 99 6.89 -21.08 -29.39
CA HIS A 99 7.77 -20.26 -28.57
C HIS A 99 7.38 -18.77 -28.56
N SER A 100 6.86 -18.24 -29.68
CA SER A 100 6.36 -16.86 -29.72
C SER A 100 5.11 -16.65 -28.87
N ASP A 101 4.28 -17.69 -28.75
CA ASP A 101 3.07 -17.66 -27.91
C ASP A 101 3.48 -17.66 -26.43
N PHE A 102 4.52 -18.41 -26.04
CA PHE A 102 5.09 -18.37 -24.69
C PHE A 102 5.55 -16.96 -24.29
N ILE A 103 6.22 -16.22 -25.16
CA ILE A 103 6.65 -14.84 -24.88
C ILE A 103 5.45 -13.94 -24.58
N VAL A 104 4.34 -14.10 -25.32
CA VAL A 104 3.10 -13.34 -25.09
C VAL A 104 2.43 -13.76 -23.78
N LEU A 105 2.41 -15.06 -23.47
CA LEU A 105 1.84 -15.57 -22.22
C LEU A 105 2.63 -15.14 -20.99
N ASP A 106 3.96 -15.18 -21.05
CA ASP A 106 4.82 -14.69 -19.97
C ASP A 106 4.62 -13.18 -19.75
N ALA A 107 4.60 -12.41 -20.85
CA ALA A 107 4.29 -10.99 -20.84
C ALA A 107 2.88 -10.67 -20.30
N TYR A 108 1.95 -11.62 -20.31
CA TYR A 108 0.63 -11.50 -19.72
C TYR A 108 0.61 -11.88 -18.24
N LEU A 109 1.22 -13.00 -17.88
CA LEU A 109 1.15 -13.56 -16.53
C LEU A 109 2.04 -12.79 -15.55
N PHE A 110 3.23 -12.37 -15.97
CA PHE A 110 4.18 -11.70 -15.08
C PHE A 110 3.67 -10.35 -14.55
N PRO A 111 3.16 -9.41 -15.38
CA PRO A 111 2.49 -8.20 -14.88
C PRO A 111 1.27 -8.48 -14.02
N SER A 112 0.50 -9.53 -14.36
CA SER A 112 -0.71 -9.90 -13.63
C SER A 112 -0.39 -10.36 -12.21
N LEU A 113 0.68 -11.13 -12.04
CA LEU A 113 1.18 -11.47 -10.70
C LEU A 113 1.85 -10.29 -10.00
N ASN A 114 2.58 -9.43 -10.70
CA ASN A 114 3.18 -8.24 -10.10
C ASN A 114 2.14 -7.31 -9.49
N LEU A 115 0.95 -7.21 -10.10
CA LEU A 115 -0.17 -6.46 -9.53
C LEU A 115 -0.56 -6.99 -8.15
N ILE A 116 -0.67 -8.32 -8.02
CA ILE A 116 -1.05 -8.99 -6.77
C ILE A 116 0.10 -8.91 -5.75
N TYR A 117 1.34 -9.10 -6.21
CA TYR A 117 2.54 -9.05 -5.37
C TYR A 117 2.84 -7.65 -4.82
N ARG A 118 2.48 -6.59 -5.56
CA ARG A 118 2.58 -5.20 -5.07
C ARG A 118 1.88 -5.03 -3.72
N ASP A 119 0.69 -5.61 -3.55
CA ASP A 119 -0.06 -5.47 -2.30
C ASP A 119 0.66 -6.17 -1.13
N TYR A 120 1.34 -7.29 -1.41
CA TYR A 120 2.22 -7.93 -0.43
C TYR A 120 3.40 -7.01 -0.07
N GLN A 121 4.05 -6.37 -1.05
CA GLN A 121 5.14 -5.42 -0.78
C GLN A 121 4.69 -4.24 0.08
N LEU A 122 3.51 -3.68 -0.20
CA LEU A 122 2.92 -2.60 0.59
C LEU A 122 2.62 -3.06 2.02
N ALA A 123 2.21 -4.31 2.23
CA ALA A 123 2.02 -4.86 3.56
C ALA A 123 3.34 -5.03 4.33
N GLN A 124 4.42 -5.46 3.65
CA GLN A 124 5.76 -5.53 4.26
C GLN A 124 6.31 -4.15 4.65
N GLU A 125 5.84 -3.08 4.00
CA GLU A 125 6.18 -1.69 4.34
C GLU A 125 5.25 -1.10 5.44
N GLY A 126 4.28 -1.87 5.93
CA GLY A 126 3.32 -1.40 6.94
C GLY A 126 2.29 -0.41 6.40
N LEU A 127 2.14 -0.31 5.07
CA LEU A 127 1.14 0.54 4.43
C LEU A 127 -0.20 -0.19 4.29
N TYR A 128 -0.17 -1.51 4.10
CA TYR A 128 -1.34 -2.39 4.02
C TYR A 128 -1.32 -3.41 5.17
N ASP A 129 -2.49 -3.94 5.51
CA ASP A 129 -2.59 -5.06 6.43
C ASP A 129 -2.28 -6.39 5.73
N THR A 130 -1.89 -7.41 6.51
CA THR A 130 -1.69 -8.77 5.99
C THR A 130 -2.97 -9.35 5.35
N ALA A 131 -4.14 -8.89 5.80
CA ALA A 131 -5.41 -9.32 5.23
C ALA A 131 -5.62 -8.78 3.80
N ASP A 132 -5.11 -7.59 3.49
CA ASP A 132 -5.35 -6.92 2.22
C ASP A 132 -4.69 -7.68 1.06
N TRP A 133 -3.40 -7.99 1.18
CA TRP A 133 -2.71 -8.71 0.10
C TRP A 133 -3.21 -10.15 -0.06
N LYS A 134 -3.62 -10.79 1.04
CA LYS A 134 -4.23 -12.12 0.99
C LYS A 134 -5.57 -12.09 0.28
N ALA A 135 -6.38 -11.07 0.51
CA ALA A 135 -7.62 -10.86 -0.23
C ALA A 135 -7.35 -10.67 -1.73
N SER A 136 -6.32 -9.91 -2.11
CA SER A 136 -5.91 -9.78 -3.53
C SER A 136 -5.53 -11.13 -4.14
N VAL A 137 -4.75 -11.96 -3.43
CA VAL A 137 -4.43 -13.32 -3.88
C VAL A 137 -5.69 -14.19 -4.00
N ASP A 138 -6.57 -14.16 -3.01
CA ASP A 138 -7.81 -14.93 -3.01
C ASP A 138 -8.71 -14.58 -4.21
N VAL A 139 -8.81 -13.29 -4.51
CA VAL A 139 -9.67 -12.78 -5.58
C VAL A 139 -9.07 -13.01 -6.96
N TYR A 140 -7.76 -12.83 -7.15
CA TYR A 140 -7.20 -12.70 -8.50
C TYR A 140 -6.34 -13.87 -8.96
N VAL A 141 -5.65 -14.60 -8.08
CA VAL A 141 -4.69 -15.65 -8.52
C VAL A 141 -5.35 -16.70 -9.40
N HIS A 142 -6.57 -17.12 -9.05
CA HIS A 142 -7.26 -18.16 -9.79
C HIS A 142 -7.63 -17.73 -11.22
N TRP A 143 -7.86 -16.44 -11.48
CA TRP A 143 -8.16 -15.94 -12.82
C TRP A 143 -7.02 -16.23 -13.79
N TYR A 144 -5.77 -16.07 -13.33
CA TYR A 144 -4.58 -16.19 -14.15
C TYR A 144 -3.97 -17.59 -14.12
N LEU A 145 -3.94 -18.20 -12.94
CA LEU A 145 -3.11 -19.38 -12.68
C LEU A 145 -3.89 -20.67 -12.44
N ALA A 146 -5.24 -20.67 -12.37
CA ALA A 146 -5.97 -21.91 -12.10
C ALA A 146 -6.07 -22.86 -13.32
N ASN A 147 -5.82 -22.36 -14.54
CA ASN A 147 -5.79 -23.17 -15.76
C ASN A 147 -4.49 -24.01 -15.86
N PRO A 148 -4.46 -25.09 -16.65
CA PRO A 148 -3.29 -25.98 -16.74
C PRO A 148 -1.99 -25.27 -17.13
N PHE A 149 -2.05 -24.34 -18.09
CA PHE A 149 -0.88 -23.58 -18.52
C PHE A 149 -0.35 -22.68 -17.40
N GLY A 150 -1.23 -21.90 -16.76
CA GLY A 150 -0.87 -20.99 -15.68
C GLY A 150 -0.26 -21.71 -14.48
N ARG A 151 -0.73 -22.92 -14.15
CA ARG A 151 -0.11 -23.77 -13.12
C ARG A 151 1.29 -24.20 -13.51
N ALA A 152 1.47 -24.69 -14.73
CA ALA A 152 2.78 -25.11 -15.22
C ALA A 152 3.76 -23.93 -15.25
N TRP A 153 3.34 -22.76 -15.74
CA TRP A 153 4.16 -21.55 -15.72
C TRP A 153 4.52 -21.11 -14.29
N TRP A 154 3.58 -21.18 -13.35
CA TRP A 154 3.86 -20.89 -11.95
C TRP A 154 4.93 -21.82 -11.39
N ASP A 155 4.79 -23.12 -11.59
CA ASP A 155 5.68 -24.13 -11.04
C ASP A 155 7.08 -24.11 -11.67
N GLU A 156 7.18 -23.88 -12.98
CA GLU A 156 8.44 -23.98 -13.73
C GLU A 156 9.23 -22.66 -13.79
N GLU A 157 8.53 -21.51 -13.78
CA GLU A 157 9.16 -20.21 -14.04
C GLU A 157 8.99 -19.24 -12.86
N ALA A 158 7.74 -19.02 -12.43
CA ALA A 158 7.46 -17.83 -11.63
C ALA A 158 7.68 -18.00 -10.12
N ARG A 159 7.43 -19.20 -9.58
CA ARG A 159 7.35 -19.44 -8.12
C ARG A 159 8.58 -18.97 -7.36
N GLU A 160 9.77 -19.20 -7.90
CA GLU A 160 11.04 -18.88 -7.24
C GLU A 160 11.37 -17.39 -7.25
N PHE A 161 10.71 -16.58 -8.09
CA PHE A 161 10.90 -15.13 -8.09
C PHE A 161 10.27 -14.43 -6.89
N PHE A 162 9.33 -15.10 -6.21
CA PHE A 162 8.58 -14.51 -5.11
C PHE A 162 9.08 -15.02 -3.74
N PRO A 163 8.96 -14.20 -2.68
CA PRO A 163 9.24 -14.65 -1.32
C PRO A 163 8.41 -15.87 -0.94
N ALA A 164 9.01 -16.79 -0.16
CA ALA A 164 8.40 -18.06 0.20
C ALA A 164 7.02 -17.92 0.89
N GLU A 165 6.80 -16.87 1.68
CA GLU A 165 5.50 -16.59 2.29
C GLU A 165 4.41 -16.37 1.24
N PHE A 166 4.70 -15.48 0.27
CA PHE A 166 3.78 -15.17 -0.82
C PHE A 166 3.53 -16.41 -1.67
N ALA A 167 4.60 -17.08 -2.12
CA ALA A 167 4.52 -18.27 -2.95
C ALA A 167 3.70 -19.39 -2.28
N THR A 168 3.94 -19.65 -0.99
CA THR A 168 3.19 -20.67 -0.22
C THR A 168 1.70 -20.33 -0.13
N TYR A 169 1.35 -19.04 -0.02
CA TYR A 169 -0.05 -18.62 0.00
C TYR A 169 -0.72 -18.77 -1.37
N VAL A 170 -0.02 -18.44 -2.45
CA VAL A 170 -0.45 -18.70 -3.84
C VAL A 170 -0.68 -20.19 -4.06
N ASP A 171 0.29 -21.04 -3.69
CA ASP A 171 0.19 -22.51 -3.79
C ASP A 171 -1.07 -23.04 -3.09
N ARG A 172 -1.34 -22.54 -1.88
CA ARG A 172 -2.53 -22.91 -1.12
C ARG A 172 -3.81 -22.53 -1.87
N GLN A 173 -3.89 -21.33 -2.43
CA GLN A 173 -5.07 -20.91 -3.18
C GLN A 173 -5.25 -21.71 -4.47
N LEU A 174 -4.15 -22.08 -5.13
CA LEU A 174 -4.18 -22.92 -6.32
C LEU A 174 -4.59 -24.36 -6.00
N ALA A 175 -4.29 -24.87 -4.81
CA ALA A 175 -4.75 -26.18 -4.36
C ALA A 175 -6.26 -26.26 -4.05
N LEU A 176 -6.97 -25.12 -4.02
CA LEU A 176 -8.43 -25.11 -3.86
C LEU A 176 -9.12 -25.46 -5.18
N ASP A 177 -9.47 -26.74 -5.36
CA ASP A 177 -10.16 -27.29 -6.54
C ASP A 177 -11.51 -26.65 -6.90
N SER A 178 -12.07 -25.81 -6.02
CA SER A 178 -13.39 -25.21 -6.22
C SER A 178 -13.39 -23.94 -7.08
N ARG A 179 -12.22 -23.37 -7.40
CA ARG A 179 -12.14 -22.12 -8.15
C ARG A 179 -11.98 -22.38 -9.65
N ARG A 180 -12.93 -21.85 -10.43
CA ARG A 180 -12.84 -21.83 -11.89
C ARG A 180 -11.74 -20.87 -12.30
N ASP A 181 -10.99 -21.19 -13.34
CA ASP A 181 -10.18 -20.20 -14.05
C ASP A 181 -11.09 -19.22 -14.81
N HIS A 182 -10.48 -18.21 -15.43
CA HIS A 182 -11.22 -17.23 -16.24
C HIS A 182 -12.06 -17.91 -17.34
N HIS A 183 -11.51 -18.92 -18.01
CA HIS A 183 -12.19 -19.64 -19.09
C HIS A 183 -13.45 -20.37 -18.60
N GLY A 184 -13.37 -21.07 -17.48
CA GLY A 184 -14.50 -21.74 -16.83
C GLY A 184 -15.58 -20.76 -16.36
N TYR A 185 -15.21 -19.54 -15.94
CA TYR A 185 -16.19 -18.49 -15.68
C TYR A 185 -16.93 -18.08 -16.95
N TRP A 186 -16.23 -17.85 -18.06
CA TRP A 186 -16.84 -17.44 -19.32
C TRP A 186 -17.76 -18.51 -19.90
N LEU A 187 -17.37 -19.79 -19.84
CA LEU A 187 -18.23 -20.90 -20.25
C LEU A 187 -19.54 -20.93 -19.43
N ALA A 188 -19.47 -20.69 -18.13
CA ALA A 188 -20.64 -20.66 -17.28
C ALA A 188 -21.55 -19.45 -17.55
N VAL A 189 -20.97 -18.28 -17.84
CA VAL A 189 -21.74 -17.10 -18.27
C VAL A 189 -22.46 -17.40 -19.59
N ARG A 190 -21.74 -17.96 -20.58
CA ARG A 190 -22.31 -18.32 -21.88
C ARG A 190 -23.47 -19.33 -21.73
N ALA A 191 -23.29 -20.38 -20.94
CA ALA A 191 -24.33 -21.38 -20.70
C ALA A 191 -25.63 -20.76 -20.15
N ARG A 192 -25.52 -19.85 -19.17
CA ARG A 192 -26.68 -19.14 -18.59
C ARG A 192 -27.40 -18.26 -19.61
N LEU A 193 -26.66 -17.59 -20.50
CA LEU A 193 -27.27 -16.76 -21.54
C LEU A 193 -28.04 -17.62 -22.55
N THR A 194 -27.48 -18.75 -22.97
CA THR A 194 -28.16 -19.65 -23.92
C THR A 194 -29.38 -20.34 -23.32
N GLU A 195 -29.36 -20.67 -22.03
CA GLU A 195 -30.54 -21.24 -21.33
C GLU A 195 -31.68 -20.21 -21.25
N ALA A 196 -31.36 -18.95 -20.93
CA ALA A 196 -32.34 -17.87 -20.86
C ALA A 196 -33.00 -17.56 -22.22
N GLU A 197 -32.24 -17.63 -23.30
CA GLU A 197 -32.77 -17.48 -24.67
C GLU A 197 -33.74 -18.63 -25.02
N ALA A 198 -33.36 -19.87 -24.71
CA ALA A 198 -34.20 -21.04 -24.97
C ALA A 198 -35.53 -21.03 -24.18
N ASP A 199 -35.55 -20.44 -22.98
CA ASP A 199 -36.76 -20.28 -22.18
C ASP A 199 -37.65 -19.12 -22.66
N ALA A 200 -37.07 -18.09 -23.30
CA ALA A 200 -37.82 -16.96 -23.86
C ALA A 200 -38.57 -17.31 -25.17
N GLU A 201 -38.14 -18.37 -25.86
CA GLU A 201 -38.75 -18.87 -27.10
C GLU A 201 -39.86 -19.92 -26.87
N ARG A 202 -40.13 -20.30 -25.62
CA ARG A 202 -41.20 -21.25 -25.21
C ARG A 202 -42.46 -20.54 -24.74
#